data_AF-A0A086YJ97-F1
#
_entry.id   AF-A0A086YJ97-F1
#
_cell.length_a   1.000
_cell.length_b   1.000
_cell.length_c   1.000
_cell.angle_alpha   90.00
_cell.angle_beta   90.00
_cell.angle_gamma   90.00
#
_symmetry.space_group_name_H-M   'P 1'
#
loop_
_entity.id
_entity.type
_entity.pdbx_description
1 polymer ?
#
loop_
_entity_poly.entity_id
_entity_poly.type
_entity_poly.pdbx_seq_one_letter_code
_entity_poly.pdbx_strand_id
1 'polypeptide(L)'
;MYVAWQKVPGKNKTRRYAYLKEKLIVPGGVNSRHVAYLGKEPIAAIEKLYREGRLSLEQVLSISERKFPEVAELKQEIQAQNMAKIER
;
A
#
# COMPACT_ATOMS: atom_id res chain seq x y z
N MET A 1 7.65 2.18 0.37
CA MET A 1 6.50 2.11 1.31
C MET A 1 6.27 0.66 1.77
N TYR A 2 5.37 0.38 2.73
CA TYR A 2 5.02 -0.99 3.13
C TYR A 2 3.63 -1.09 3.76
N VAL A 3 2.99 -2.26 3.63
CA VAL A 3 1.71 -2.55 4.30
C VAL A 3 1.96 -3.00 5.73
N ALA A 4 1.25 -2.38 6.68
CA ALA A 4 1.29 -2.69 8.09
C ALA A 4 -0.11 -3.08 8.59
N TRP A 5 -0.17 -4.15 9.39
CA TRP A 5 -1.41 -4.58 10.03
C TRP A 5 -1.50 -4.01 11.44
N GLN A 6 -2.54 -3.23 11.71
CA GLN A 6 -2.84 -2.75 13.04
C GLN A 6 -3.95 -3.61 13.65
N LYS A 7 -3.69 -4.13 14.84
CA LYS A 7 -4.70 -4.77 15.68
C LYS A 7 -5.50 -3.70 16.40
N VAL A 8 -6.80 -3.67 16.19
CA VAL A 8 -7.72 -2.77 16.90
C VAL A 8 -8.57 -3.64 17.83
N PRO A 9 -8.44 -3.48 19.16
CA PRO A 9 -9.28 -4.19 20.10
C PRO A 9 -10.73 -3.69 19.96
N GLY A 10 -11.66 -4.62 19.78
CA GLY A 10 -13.10 -4.35 19.80
C GLY A 10 -13.77 -5.11 20.94
N LYS A 11 -14.99 -4.70 21.31
CA LYS A 11 -15.75 -5.21 22.48
C LYS A 11 -15.75 -6.74 22.60
N ASN A 12 -15.83 -7.47 21.49
CA ASN A 12 -15.89 -8.94 21.47
C ASN A 12 -14.82 -9.62 20.58
N LYS A 13 -14.03 -8.85 19.82
CA LYS A 13 -12.97 -9.40 18.94
C LYS A 13 -11.93 -8.37 18.56
N THR A 14 -10.69 -8.82 18.42
CA THR A 14 -9.61 -8.03 17.81
C THR A 14 -9.79 -8.01 16.29
N ARG A 15 -9.95 -6.82 15.71
CA ARG A 15 -9.98 -6.65 14.25
C ARG A 15 -8.58 -6.31 13.76
N ARG A 16 -8.23 -6.74 12.55
CA ARG A 16 -6.99 -6.33 11.88
C ARG A 16 -7.36 -5.45 10.70
N TYR A 17 -6.70 -4.31 10.62
CA TYR A 17 -6.84 -3.39 9.51
C TYR A 17 -5.48 -3.10 8.91
N ALA A 18 -5.40 -3.11 7.59
CA ALA A 18 -4.20 -2.80 6.84
C ALA A 18 -4.09 -1.28 6.67
N TYR A 19 -2.86 -0.79 6.78
CA TYR A 19 -2.47 0.58 6.52
C TYR A 19 -1.24 0.59 5.64
N LEU A 20 -1.19 1.55 4.72
CA LEU A 20 -0.01 1.86 3.96
C LEU A 20 0.85 2.82 4.77
N LYS A 21 2.12 2.46 4.99
CA LYS A 21 3.08 3.27 5.73
C LYS A 21 4.32 3.57 4.90
N GLU A 22 4.90 4.71 5.20
CA GLU A 22 6.18 5.14 4.64
C GLU A 22 7.21 5.27 5.76
N LYS A 23 8.42 4.76 5.55
CA LYS A 23 9.52 4.93 6.50
C LYS A 23 10.05 6.35 6.37
N LEU A 24 10.25 7.01 7.50
CA LEU A 24 10.86 8.32 7.58
C LEU A 24 12.16 8.20 8.36
N ILE A 25 13.26 8.57 7.73
CA ILE A 25 14.56 8.65 8.40
C ILE A 25 14.59 9.98 9.16
N VAL A 26 14.83 9.91 10.46
CA VAL A 26 14.89 11.08 11.36
C VAL A 26 16.19 11.05 12.15
N PRO A 27 16.70 12.19 12.66
CA PRO A 27 17.83 12.18 13.57
C PRO A 27 17.55 11.26 14.77
N GLY A 28 18.38 10.24 14.98
CA GLY A 28 18.22 9.27 16.06
C GLY A 28 17.41 8.01 15.73
N GLY A 29 16.92 7.82 14.50
CA GLY A 29 16.31 6.53 14.12
C GLY A 29 15.40 6.53 12.88
N VAL A 30 14.50 5.56 12.84
CA VAL A 30 13.53 5.38 11.74
C VAL A 30 12.12 5.43 12.31
N ASN A 31 11.36 6.46 11.90
CA ASN A 31 9.94 6.58 12.16
C ASN A 31 9.12 6.05 10.99
N SER A 32 7.79 6.03 11.14
CA SER A 32 6.90 5.67 10.05
C SER A 32 5.66 6.56 10.02
N ARG A 33 5.34 7.08 8.84
CA ARG A 33 4.14 7.89 8.58
C ARG A 33 3.03 7.03 8.00
N HIS A 34 1.79 7.28 8.42
CA HIS A 34 0.61 6.71 7.79
C HIS A 34 0.32 7.43 6.48
N VAL A 35 0.24 6.68 5.38
CA VAL A 35 -0.05 7.21 4.04
C VAL A 35 -1.54 7.02 3.73
N ALA A 36 -2.05 5.80 3.89
CA ALA A 36 -3.44 5.49 3.58
C ALA A 36 -3.99 4.37 4.46
N TYR A 37 -5.30 4.40 4.70
CA TYR A 37 -6.04 3.29 5.27
C TYR A 37 -6.44 2.33 4.16
N LEU A 38 -6.10 1.05 4.31
CA LEU A 38 -6.38 0.00 3.33
C LEU A 38 -7.51 -0.95 3.76
N GLY A 39 -7.99 -0.82 5.01
CA GLY A 39 -9.12 -1.61 5.50
C GLY A 39 -8.82 -3.10 5.60
N LYS A 40 -9.77 -3.93 5.15
CA LYS A 40 -9.67 -5.39 5.19
C LYS A 40 -9.15 -6.00 3.89
N GLU A 41 -9.26 -5.26 2.79
CA GLU A 41 -8.93 -5.72 1.43
C GLU A 41 -7.83 -4.82 0.84
N PRO A 42 -6.57 -5.03 1.26
CA PRO A 42 -5.49 -4.11 0.93
C PRO A 42 -5.18 -3.98 -0.56
N ILE A 43 -5.26 -5.06 -1.35
CA ILE A 43 -5.00 -5.00 -2.80
C ILE A 43 -6.02 -4.10 -3.50
N ALA A 44 -7.32 -4.39 -3.31
CA ALA A 44 -8.39 -3.59 -3.90
C ALA A 44 -8.33 -2.12 -3.46
N ALA A 45 -7.96 -1.87 -2.21
CA ALA A 45 -7.76 -0.51 -1.72
C ALA A 45 -6.58 0.21 -2.40
N ILE A 46 -5.42 -0.45 -2.57
CA ILE A 46 -4.27 0.13 -3.25
C ILE A 46 -4.61 0.43 -4.72
N GLU A 47 -5.23 -0.52 -5.41
CA GLU A 47 -5.64 -0.34 -6.81
C GLU A 47 -6.61 0.83 -6.97
N LYS A 48 -7.63 0.90 -6.12
CA LYS A 48 -8.59 2.01 -6.11
C LYS A 48 -7.89 3.36 -5.89
N LEU A 49 -7.00 3.44 -4.91
CA LEU A 49 -6.26 4.68 -4.62
C LEU A 49 -5.36 5.10 -5.79
N TYR A 50 -4.77 4.15 -6.51
CA TYR A 50 -4.01 4.42 -7.72
C TYR A 50 -4.90 4.94 -8.85
N ARG A 51 -6.05 4.30 -9.11
CA ARG A 51 -7.02 4.75 -10.13
C ARG A 51 -7.60 6.14 -9.82
N GLU A 52 -7.77 6.48 -8.55
CA GLU A 52 -8.21 7.80 -8.08
C GLU A 52 -7.08 8.87 -8.12
N GLY A 53 -5.85 8.50 -8.52
CA GLY A 53 -4.70 9.41 -8.56
C GLY A 53 -4.16 9.79 -7.17
N ARG A 54 -4.59 9.09 -6.11
CA ARG A 54 -4.13 9.32 -4.73
C ARG A 54 -2.82 8.61 -4.42
N LEU A 55 -2.47 7.60 -5.22
CA LEU A 55 -1.15 6.98 -5.26
C LEU A 55 -0.56 7.12 -6.65
N SER A 56 0.71 7.52 -6.74
CA SER A 56 1.45 7.50 -8.00
C SER A 56 1.91 6.08 -8.35
N LEU A 57 2.29 5.86 -9.62
CA LEU A 57 2.91 4.61 -10.07
C LEU A 57 4.14 4.27 -9.21
N GLU A 58 5.04 5.25 -9.02
CA GLU A 58 6.25 5.08 -8.21
C GLU A 58 5.93 4.68 -6.76
N GLN A 59 4.90 5.28 -6.16
CA GLN A 59 4.48 4.93 -4.81
C GLN A 59 4.01 3.48 -4.72
N VAL A 60 3.19 3.02 -5.68
CA VAL A 60 2.73 1.62 -5.75
C VAL A 60 3.91 0.66 -5.93
N LEU A 61 4.83 0.98 -6.84
CA LEU A 61 6.02 0.16 -7.10
C LEU A 61 6.97 0.11 -5.89
N SER A 62 7.02 1.16 -5.09
CA SER A 62 7.83 1.23 -3.86
C SER A 62 7.29 0.37 -2.71
N ILE A 63 6.07 -0.20 -2.82
CA ILE A 63 5.47 -0.99 -1.74
C ILE A 63 6.26 -2.29 -1.55
N SER A 64 6.76 -2.53 -0.35
CA SER A 64 7.52 -3.75 -0.02
C SER A 64 6.66 -5.01 -0.13
N GLU A 65 7.10 -5.96 -0.95
CA GLU A 65 6.48 -7.28 -1.14
C GLU A 65 6.77 -8.25 0.02
N ARG A 66 7.87 -8.04 0.77
CA ARG A 66 8.35 -8.98 1.81
C ARG A 66 7.28 -9.44 2.82
N LYS A 67 6.38 -8.54 3.23
CA LYS A 67 5.31 -8.83 4.20
C LYS A 67 3.92 -8.89 3.56
N PHE A 68 3.85 -8.68 2.25
CA PHE A 68 2.62 -8.57 1.51
C PHE A 68 2.86 -8.91 0.03
N PRO A 69 3.12 -10.20 -0.29
CA PRO A 69 3.59 -10.63 -1.61
C PRO A 69 2.54 -10.46 -2.71
N GLU A 70 1.25 -10.51 -2.36
CA GLU A 70 0.12 -10.28 -3.28
C GLU A 70 0.21 -8.94 -4.04
N VAL A 71 0.96 -7.96 -3.50
CA VAL A 71 1.18 -6.68 -4.19
C VAL A 71 2.02 -6.83 -5.47
N ALA A 72 2.79 -7.91 -5.62
CA ALA A 72 3.61 -8.14 -6.81
C ALA A 72 2.76 -8.25 -8.08
N GLU A 73 1.66 -9.01 -8.03
CA GLU A 73 0.72 -9.16 -9.14
C GLU A 73 0.09 -7.80 -9.50
N LEU A 74 -0.38 -7.07 -8.49
CA LEU A 74 -0.94 -5.72 -8.68
C LEU A 74 0.05 -4.75 -9.35
N LYS A 75 1.34 -4.80 -8.98
CA LYS A 75 2.36 -3.96 -9.60
C LYS A 75 2.54 -4.27 -11.07
N GLN A 76 2.56 -5.56 -11.44
CA GLN A 76 2.69 -5.98 -12.83
C GLN A 76 1.49 -5.52 -13.67
N GLU A 77 0.27 -5.69 -13.15
CA GLU A 77 -0.95 -5.23 -13.81
C GLU A 77 -0.93 -3.71 -14.05
N ILE A 78 -0.58 -2.93 -13.01
CA ILE A 78 -0.51 -1.47 -13.11
C ILE A 78 0.61 -1.03 -14.09
N GLN A 79 1.76 -1.71 -14.11
CA GLN A 79 2.83 -1.42 -15.07
C GLN A 79 2.39 -1.69 -16.51
N ALA A 80 1.80 -2.85 -16.77
CA ALA A 80 1.30 -3.21 -18.10
C ALA A 80 0.26 -2.20 -18.61
N GLN A 81 -0.66 -1.77 -17.74
CA GLN A 81 -1.65 -0.73 -18.06
C GLN A 81 -1.01 0.62 -18.38
N ASN A 82 0.08 1.00 -17.71
CA ASN A 82 0.79 2.24 -18.02
C ASN A 82 1.56 2.17 -19.33
N MET A 83 2.25 1.06 -19.61
CA MET A 83 2.93 0.87 -20.89
C MET A 83 1.95 0.93 -22.07
N ALA A 84 0.82 0.25 -21.95
CA ALA A 84 -0.23 0.26 -22.97
C ALA A 84 -0.87 1.65 -23.19
N LYS A 85 -0.76 2.58 -22.23
CA LYS A 85 -1.19 3.98 -22.39
C LYS A 85 -0.15 4.84 -23.11
N ILE A 86 1.14 4.53 -22.94
CA ILE A 86 2.23 5.28 -23.57
C ILE A 86 2.34 4.94 -25.07
N GLU A 87 1.98 3.71 -25.45
CA GLU A 87 2.00 3.25 -26.84
C GLU A 87 0.76 3.67 -27.67
N ARG A 88 -0.14 4.50 -27.11
CA ARG A 88 -1.35 5.04 -27.77
C ARG A 88 -1.20 6.53 -28.06
#